data_AF-J3K1P8-F1
#
_entry.id   AF-J3K1P8-F1
#
_cell.length_a   1.000
_cell.length_b   1.000
_cell.length_c   1.000
_cell.angle_alpha   90.00
_cell.angle_beta   90.00
_cell.angle_gamma   90.00
#
_symmetry.space_group_name_H-M   'P 1'
#
loop_
_entity.id
_entity.type
_entity.pdbx_description
1 polymer ?
#
loop_
_entity_poly.entity_id
_entity_poly.type
_entity_poly.pdbx_seq_one_letter_code
_entity_poly.pdbx_strand_id
1 'polypeptide(L)'
;MGNETEPQNGESKPFDIISTYNELLSSDPDLTMPIAAIEALVLLLTHSPSSTISETLDLLKTHTERLKRAIPNPIGLSAGTDLFQRYIISTLQRPGKLGPAGDFNAIRAHLLSNGRLFIKRAKESRDKIAAFGSGFVRDGSTVLTNGGSRVVGALLKKVAAEGHEFSSSPVRFRVIYVLHDGHDNGNSQTDRDTEGMDIVLSLRSKGVPVATIPESAVAYSMGMVDMVIVGAEGVVENGGIISRLGTYQMGLLAKSVGKPFYVVTESHKFVRLYPLGQYDLPISQHIMDFKTSDDSIKKEVPKEETPKSGALPKREAVDFTPPHLITALITEGGVLTPSAVSEELIKIWF
;
A
#
# COMPACT_ATOMS: atom_id res chain seq x y z
N MET A 1 30.67 42.46 -39.89
CA MET A 1 30.60 40.99 -39.70
C MET A 1 30.07 40.74 -38.31
N GLY A 2 28.74 40.68 -38.19
CA GLY A 2 28.07 40.29 -36.95
C GLY A 2 28.01 38.77 -36.91
N ASN A 3 28.46 38.20 -35.80
CA ASN A 3 28.21 36.80 -35.49
C ASN A 3 26.82 36.72 -34.83
N GLU A 4 25.85 36.21 -35.58
CA GLU A 4 24.59 35.72 -35.03
C GLU A 4 24.87 34.37 -34.37
N THR A 5 24.84 34.33 -33.03
CA THR A 5 24.73 33.09 -32.26
C THR A 5 23.29 32.62 -32.28
N GLU A 6 23.03 31.51 -32.97
CA GLU A 6 21.76 30.77 -32.90
C GLU A 6 21.47 30.36 -31.45
N PRO A 7 20.21 30.44 -30.97
CA PRO A 7 19.85 29.90 -29.68
C PRO A 7 19.81 28.37 -29.76
N GLN A 8 20.61 27.72 -28.91
CA GLN A 8 20.59 26.28 -28.73
C GLN A 8 19.17 25.84 -28.32
N ASN A 9 18.55 25.01 -29.16
CA ASN A 9 17.34 24.26 -28.82
C ASN A 9 17.61 23.46 -27.53
N GLY A 10 16.91 23.79 -26.45
CA GLY A 10 16.91 22.98 -25.24
C GLY A 10 16.25 21.64 -25.50
N GLU A 11 17.05 20.59 -25.68
CA GLU A 11 16.57 19.20 -25.64
C GLU A 11 15.90 18.97 -24.27
N SER A 12 14.57 18.86 -24.25
CA SER A 12 13.85 18.51 -23.03
C SER A 12 14.27 17.10 -22.62
N LYS A 13 14.82 16.95 -21.41
CA LYS A 13 15.20 15.64 -20.86
C LYS A 13 14.03 14.64 -20.99
N PRO A 14 14.29 13.38 -21.37
CA PRO A 14 13.25 12.36 -21.46
C PRO A 14 12.60 12.16 -20.09
N PHE A 15 11.26 12.09 -20.04
CA PHE A 15 10.52 11.92 -18.80
C PHE A 15 10.89 10.59 -18.13
N ASP A 16 11.39 10.66 -16.90
CA ASP A 16 11.73 9.49 -16.11
C ASP A 16 10.66 9.23 -15.05
N ILE A 17 9.92 8.13 -15.26
CA ILE A 17 8.80 7.72 -14.41
C ILE A 17 9.27 7.32 -13.00
N ILE A 18 10.49 6.78 -12.87
CA ILE A 18 11.01 6.24 -11.60
C ILE A 18 11.41 7.40 -10.68
N SER A 19 12.19 8.36 -11.17
CA SER A 19 12.53 9.56 -10.40
C SER A 19 11.28 10.34 -10.01
N THR A 20 10.36 10.58 -10.95
CA THR A 20 9.10 11.27 -10.66
C THR A 20 8.30 10.57 -9.56
N TYR A 21 8.19 9.24 -9.61
CA TYR A 21 7.49 8.46 -8.59
C TYR A 21 8.16 8.59 -7.20
N ASN A 22 9.48 8.51 -7.14
CA ASN A 22 10.23 8.64 -5.88
C ASN A 22 10.19 10.08 -5.32
N GLU A 23 10.20 11.09 -6.19
CA GLU A 23 9.99 12.49 -5.82
C GLU A 23 8.60 12.71 -5.22
N LEU A 24 7.55 12.13 -5.82
CA LEU A 24 6.20 12.21 -5.28
C LEU A 24 6.10 11.59 -3.88
N LEU A 25 6.65 10.40 -3.67
CA LEU A 25 6.66 9.74 -2.35
C LEU A 25 7.46 10.50 -1.29
N SER A 26 8.56 11.15 -1.68
CA SER A 26 9.37 11.95 -0.75
C SER A 26 8.77 13.32 -0.46
N SER A 27 8.04 13.91 -1.41
CA SER A 27 7.39 15.21 -1.27
C SER A 27 6.16 15.18 -0.37
N ASP A 28 5.39 14.07 -0.41
CA ASP A 28 4.13 13.94 0.29
C ASP A 28 4.04 12.60 1.06
N PRO A 29 4.27 12.61 2.39
CA PRO A 29 4.22 11.39 3.21
C PRO A 29 2.80 10.80 3.31
N ASP A 30 1.78 11.58 2.97
CA ASP A 30 0.39 11.16 2.95
C ASP A 30 0.02 10.39 1.67
N LEU A 31 0.92 10.33 0.69
CA LEU A 31 0.69 9.62 -0.57
C LEU A 31 0.97 8.12 -0.42
N THR A 32 0.02 7.27 -0.81
CA THR A 32 0.24 5.82 -0.84
C THR A 32 0.87 5.39 -2.17
N MET A 33 1.65 4.31 -2.19
CA MET A 33 2.30 3.78 -3.40
C MET A 33 1.37 3.70 -4.64
N PRO A 34 0.15 3.12 -4.56
CA PRO A 34 -0.77 3.10 -5.70
C PRO A 34 -1.15 4.49 -6.21
N ILE A 35 -1.29 5.49 -5.34
CA ILE A 35 -1.68 6.85 -5.72
C ILE A 35 -0.50 7.59 -6.35
N ALA A 36 0.70 7.44 -5.78
CA ALA A 36 1.92 7.98 -6.35
C ALA A 36 2.18 7.43 -7.76
N ALA A 37 1.89 6.14 -7.98
CA ALA A 37 2.00 5.52 -9.30
C ALA A 37 1.02 6.13 -10.30
N ILE A 38 -0.23 6.35 -9.90
CA ILE A 38 -1.24 6.99 -10.75
C ILE A 38 -0.84 8.42 -11.07
N GLU A 39 -0.38 9.18 -10.08
CA GLU A 39 0.06 10.56 -10.28
C GLU A 39 1.27 10.64 -11.23
N ALA A 40 2.24 9.75 -11.07
CA ALA A 40 3.39 9.65 -11.98
C ALA A 40 2.94 9.33 -13.44
N LEU A 41 1.96 8.43 -13.62
CA LEU A 41 1.40 8.12 -14.94
C LEU A 41 0.58 9.30 -15.53
N VAL A 42 -0.12 10.07 -14.68
CA VAL A 42 -0.84 11.28 -15.10
C VAL A 42 0.15 12.38 -15.54
N LEU A 43 1.27 12.54 -14.83
CA LEU A 43 2.35 13.47 -15.20
C LEU A 43 3.04 13.03 -16.49
N LEU A 44 3.26 11.73 -16.69
CA LEU A 44 3.77 11.17 -17.94
C LEU A 44 2.88 11.56 -19.12
N LEU A 45 1.55 11.41 -18.98
CA LEU A 45 0.59 11.83 -20.01
C LEU A 45 0.58 13.34 -20.25
N THR A 46 1.13 14.16 -19.34
CA THR A 46 1.26 15.61 -19.51
C THR A 46 2.52 15.98 -20.30
N HIS A 47 3.62 15.24 -20.11
CA HIS A 47 4.89 15.51 -20.78
C HIS A 47 5.02 14.86 -22.16
N SER A 48 4.41 13.68 -22.34
CA SER A 48 4.47 12.93 -23.60
C SER A 48 3.08 12.90 -24.26
N PRO A 49 2.73 13.90 -25.10
CA PRO A 49 1.46 13.90 -25.81
C PRO A 49 1.46 12.80 -26.87
N SER A 50 0.47 11.92 -26.80
CA SER A 50 0.15 10.93 -27.83
C SER A 50 -0.94 11.47 -28.77
N SER A 51 -0.97 10.98 -30.01
CA SER A 51 -1.95 11.37 -31.02
C SER A 51 -3.11 10.38 -31.11
N THR A 52 -2.89 9.13 -30.68
CA THR A 52 -3.87 8.04 -30.76
C THR A 52 -4.10 7.35 -29.43
N ILE A 53 -5.27 6.71 -29.31
CA ILE A 53 -5.60 5.85 -28.17
C ILE A 53 -4.59 4.70 -28.03
N SER A 54 -4.22 4.05 -29.15
CA SER A 54 -3.30 2.92 -29.13
C SER A 54 -1.91 3.31 -28.62
N GLU A 55 -1.38 4.44 -29.09
CA GLU A 55 -0.11 4.99 -28.64
C GLU A 55 -0.13 5.32 -27.14
N THR A 56 -1.22 5.88 -26.65
CA THR A 56 -1.41 6.21 -25.22
C THR A 56 -1.38 4.96 -24.35
N LEU A 57 -2.10 3.91 -24.76
CA LEU A 57 -2.16 2.66 -24.00
C LEU A 57 -0.82 1.92 -24.01
N ASP A 58 -0.10 1.94 -25.13
CA ASP A 58 1.23 1.32 -25.23
C ASP A 58 2.28 2.06 -24.40
N LEU A 59 2.23 3.40 -24.42
CA LEU A 59 3.07 4.26 -23.59
C LEU A 59 2.83 4.00 -22.10
N LEU A 60 1.57 3.96 -21.65
CA LEU A 60 1.23 3.66 -20.26
C LEU A 60 1.68 2.26 -19.84
N LYS A 61 1.48 1.26 -20.71
CA LYS A 61 1.90 -0.12 -20.44
C LYS A 61 3.41 -0.20 -20.29
N THR A 62 4.17 0.40 -21.20
CA THR A 62 5.64 0.39 -21.18
C THR A 62 6.20 1.03 -19.91
N HIS A 63 5.67 2.20 -19.53
CA HIS A 63 6.11 2.89 -18.32
C HIS A 63 5.64 2.21 -17.03
N THR A 64 4.45 1.59 -17.03
CA THR A 64 3.96 0.77 -15.91
C THR A 64 4.89 -0.42 -15.66
N GLU A 65 5.25 -1.16 -16.71
CA GLU A 65 6.18 -2.29 -16.61
C GLU A 65 7.57 -1.86 -16.14
N ARG A 66 8.06 -0.71 -16.63
CA ARG A 66 9.32 -0.13 -16.16
C ARG A 66 9.27 0.23 -14.67
N LEU A 67 8.16 0.80 -14.21
CA LEU A 67 7.96 1.17 -12.81
C LEU A 67 7.83 -0.07 -11.90
N LYS A 68 7.07 -1.09 -12.33
CA LYS A 68 6.92 -2.37 -11.60
C LYS A 68 8.26 -3.10 -11.41
N ARG A 69 9.16 -3.08 -12.40
CA ARG A 69 10.50 -3.71 -12.30
C ARG A 69 11.48 -2.94 -11.43
N ALA A 70 11.28 -1.64 -11.28
CA ALA A 70 12.20 -0.79 -10.51
C ALA A 70 11.99 -0.89 -9.00
N ILE A 71 10.80 -1.28 -8.56
CA ILE A 71 10.42 -1.32 -7.15
C ILE A 71 10.51 -2.77 -6.64
N PRO A 72 11.17 -3.02 -5.50
CA PRO A 72 11.29 -4.37 -4.93
C PRO A 72 9.94 -5.07 -4.65
N ASN A 73 8.96 -4.34 -4.13
CA ASN A 73 7.59 -4.82 -3.93
C ASN A 73 6.60 -3.98 -4.77
N PRO A 74 6.22 -4.46 -5.97
CA PRO A 74 5.30 -3.76 -6.83
C PRO A 74 3.83 -4.07 -6.53
N ILE A 75 3.47 -4.80 -5.47
CA ILE A 75 2.09 -5.28 -5.26
C ILE A 75 1.13 -4.09 -5.04
N GLY A 76 1.44 -3.22 -4.07
CA GLY A 76 0.64 -2.02 -3.82
C GLY A 76 0.64 -1.08 -5.03
N LEU A 77 1.75 -0.98 -5.75
CA LEU A 77 1.85 -0.18 -6.97
C LEU A 77 0.95 -0.74 -8.09
N SER A 78 0.95 -2.06 -8.27
CA SER A 78 0.20 -2.75 -9.32
C SER A 78 -1.30 -2.52 -9.16
N ALA A 79 -1.81 -2.48 -7.91
CA ALA A 79 -3.20 -2.11 -7.63
C ALA A 79 -3.60 -0.79 -8.31
N GLY A 80 -2.76 0.24 -8.14
CA GLY A 80 -3.02 1.58 -8.65
C GLY A 80 -2.87 1.67 -10.16
N THR A 81 -1.80 1.09 -10.72
CA THR A 81 -1.56 1.12 -12.17
C THR A 81 -2.64 0.37 -12.95
N ASP A 82 -3.06 -0.78 -12.44
CA ASP A 82 -4.04 -1.65 -13.08
C ASP A 82 -5.44 -1.00 -13.05
N LEU A 83 -5.82 -0.40 -11.92
CA LEU A 83 -7.05 0.38 -11.78
C LEU A 83 -7.08 1.58 -12.73
N PHE A 84 -5.96 2.29 -12.86
CA PHE A 84 -5.85 3.45 -13.75
C PHE A 84 -5.93 3.08 -15.23
N GLN A 85 -5.26 2.00 -15.63
CA GLN A 85 -5.35 1.49 -16.99
C GLN A 85 -6.79 1.07 -17.32
N ARG A 86 -7.48 0.39 -16.40
CA ARG A 86 -8.90 0.03 -16.56
C ARG A 86 -9.81 1.26 -16.65
N TYR A 87 -9.57 2.27 -15.82
CA TYR A 87 -10.29 3.54 -15.87
C TYR A 87 -10.14 4.23 -17.23
N ILE A 88 -8.94 4.25 -17.80
CA ILE A 88 -8.68 4.80 -19.13
C ILE A 88 -9.43 4.01 -20.20
N ILE A 89 -9.29 2.67 -20.21
CA ILE A 89 -9.95 1.80 -21.19
C ILE A 89 -11.47 1.99 -21.15
N SER A 90 -12.08 1.96 -19.96
CA SER A 90 -13.52 2.14 -19.80
C SER A 90 -14.00 3.54 -20.17
N THR A 91 -13.19 4.58 -19.98
CA THR A 91 -13.51 5.95 -20.39
C THR A 91 -13.44 6.11 -21.91
N LEU A 92 -12.45 5.49 -22.55
CA LEU A 92 -12.23 5.55 -24.00
C LEU A 92 -13.23 4.72 -24.81
N GLN A 93 -13.72 3.61 -24.25
CA GLN A 93 -14.65 2.70 -24.92
C GLN A 93 -16.13 3.09 -24.77
N ARG A 94 -16.50 4.10 -23.95
CA ARG A 94 -17.90 4.52 -23.76
C ARG A 94 -18.44 5.18 -25.04
N PRO A 95 -19.45 4.57 -25.72
CA PRO A 95 -20.06 5.17 -26.89
C PRO A 95 -20.88 6.40 -26.47
N GLY A 96 -20.69 7.54 -27.16
CA GLY A 96 -21.58 8.70 -27.06
C GLY A 96 -21.07 9.95 -26.34
N LYS A 97 -19.88 9.93 -25.71
CA LYS A 97 -19.22 11.17 -25.21
C LYS A 97 -18.20 11.77 -26.18
N LEU A 98 -17.85 11.03 -27.23
CA LEU A 98 -16.92 11.49 -28.26
C LEU A 98 -17.75 11.89 -29.47
N GLY A 99 -17.65 13.15 -29.88
CA GLY A 99 -18.25 13.66 -31.11
C GLY A 99 -17.71 12.98 -32.38
N PRO A 100 -18.13 13.43 -33.57
CA PRO A 100 -17.85 12.76 -34.85
C PRO A 100 -16.36 12.67 -35.25
N ALA A 101 -15.49 13.37 -34.53
CA ALA A 101 -14.06 13.12 -34.48
C ALA A 101 -13.65 13.32 -33.00
N GLY A 102 -13.24 12.25 -32.34
CA GLY A 102 -12.92 12.27 -30.91
C GLY A 102 -11.82 13.29 -30.61
N ASP A 103 -12.18 14.41 -29.98
CA ASP A 103 -11.22 15.41 -29.54
C ASP A 103 -10.34 14.79 -28.44
N PHE A 104 -9.19 14.25 -28.85
CA PHE A 104 -8.24 13.57 -27.99
C PHE A 104 -7.69 14.51 -26.91
N ASN A 105 -7.64 15.82 -27.19
CA ASN A 105 -7.24 16.81 -26.19
C ASN A 105 -8.29 16.93 -25.08
N ALA A 106 -9.59 16.85 -25.41
CA ALA A 106 -10.65 16.82 -24.41
C ALA A 106 -10.59 15.56 -23.52
N ILE A 107 -10.26 14.40 -24.12
CA ILE A 107 -10.05 13.15 -23.37
C ILE A 107 -8.86 13.29 -22.42
N ARG A 108 -7.74 13.83 -22.91
CA ARG A 108 -6.55 14.06 -22.10
C ARG A 108 -6.85 15.02 -20.95
N ALA A 109 -7.51 16.14 -21.21
CA ALA A 109 -7.94 17.08 -20.17
C ALA A 109 -8.86 16.41 -19.14
N HIS A 110 -9.77 15.54 -19.59
CA HIS A 110 -10.63 14.75 -18.70
C HIS A 110 -9.83 13.75 -17.85
N LEU A 111 -8.83 13.07 -18.41
CA LEU A 111 -7.94 12.17 -17.66
C LEU A 111 -7.12 12.93 -16.61
N LEU A 112 -6.57 14.08 -16.95
CA LEU A 112 -5.81 14.93 -16.01
C LEU A 112 -6.70 15.44 -14.87
N SER A 113 -7.90 15.93 -15.19
CA SER A 113 -8.87 16.40 -14.20
C SER A 113 -9.30 15.27 -13.25
N ASN A 114 -9.57 14.08 -13.78
CA ASN A 114 -10.00 12.94 -12.97
C ASN A 114 -8.84 12.31 -12.18
N GLY A 115 -7.61 12.34 -12.69
CA GLY A 115 -6.42 11.92 -11.96
C GLY A 115 -6.25 12.73 -10.66
N ARG A 116 -6.38 14.06 -10.75
CA ARG A 116 -6.35 14.95 -9.55
C ARG A 116 -7.49 14.65 -8.58
N LEU A 117 -8.71 14.42 -9.11
CA LEU A 117 -9.86 14.06 -8.28
C LEU A 117 -9.64 12.71 -7.57
N PHE A 118 -8.99 11.75 -8.23
CA PHE A 118 -8.66 10.46 -7.65
C PHE A 118 -7.70 10.59 -6.47
N ILE A 119 -6.62 11.37 -6.61
CA ILE A 119 -5.66 11.64 -5.53
C ILE A 119 -6.38 12.27 -4.33
N LYS A 120 -7.24 13.27 -4.57
CA LYS A 120 -8.05 13.91 -3.53
C LYS A 120 -8.94 12.88 -2.80
N ARG A 121 -9.67 12.06 -3.55
CA ARG A 121 -10.55 11.01 -3.00
C ARG A 121 -9.78 9.95 -2.22
N ALA A 122 -8.57 9.60 -2.65
CA ALA A 122 -7.72 8.63 -1.96
C ALA A 122 -7.15 9.16 -0.64
N LYS A 123 -6.95 10.49 -0.51
CA LYS A 123 -6.64 11.09 0.79
C LYS A 123 -7.87 11.08 1.69
N GLU A 124 -9.03 11.47 1.16
CA GLU A 124 -10.31 11.46 1.89
C GLU A 124 -10.77 10.05 2.31
N SER A 125 -10.38 8.99 1.58
CA SER A 125 -10.79 7.62 1.90
C SER A 125 -10.26 7.18 3.26
N ARG A 126 -9.04 7.58 3.63
CA ARG A 126 -8.47 7.28 4.95
C ARG A 126 -9.30 7.86 6.09
N ASP A 127 -9.76 9.10 5.94
CA ASP A 127 -10.61 9.75 6.95
C ASP A 127 -11.99 9.10 7.03
N LYS A 128 -12.56 8.70 5.88
CA LYS A 128 -13.84 7.97 5.83
C LYS A 128 -13.73 6.60 6.51
N ILE A 129 -12.65 5.88 6.24
CA ILE A 129 -12.36 4.58 6.88
C ILE A 129 -12.18 4.77 8.38
N ALA A 130 -11.45 5.80 8.81
CA ALA A 130 -11.26 6.09 10.23
C ALA A 130 -12.58 6.43 10.94
N ALA A 131 -13.43 7.25 10.32
CA ALA A 131 -14.74 7.62 10.86
C ALA A 131 -15.72 6.43 10.91
N PHE A 132 -15.69 5.55 9.91
CA PHE A 132 -16.57 4.38 9.89
C PHE A 132 -16.06 3.27 10.82
N GLY A 133 -14.74 3.05 10.83
CA GLY A 133 -14.09 2.02 11.63
C GLY A 133 -14.01 2.34 13.12
N SER A 134 -14.22 3.60 13.54
CA SER A 134 -14.22 3.96 14.96
C SER A 134 -15.30 3.21 15.76
N GLY A 135 -16.43 2.87 15.12
CA GLY A 135 -17.51 2.08 15.74
C GLY A 135 -17.14 0.63 16.08
N PHE A 136 -16.02 0.11 15.59
CA PHE A 136 -15.55 -1.24 15.93
C PHE A 136 -14.82 -1.29 17.27
N VAL A 137 -14.17 -0.19 17.68
CA VAL A 137 -13.42 -0.11 18.93
C VAL A 137 -14.36 0.27 20.06
N ARG A 138 -14.58 -0.67 20.99
CA ARG A 138 -15.52 -0.50 22.12
C ARG A 138 -14.81 0.04 23.36
N ASP A 139 -15.57 0.64 24.28
CA ASP A 139 -15.05 1.02 25.59
C ASP A 139 -14.51 -0.20 26.36
N GLY A 140 -13.36 -0.04 26.99
CA GLY A 140 -12.62 -1.08 27.69
C GLY A 140 -11.80 -2.03 26.81
N SER A 141 -11.91 -1.95 25.47
CA SER A 141 -11.30 -2.94 24.58
C SER A 141 -9.78 -2.80 24.46
N THR A 142 -9.11 -3.93 24.22
CA THR A 142 -7.68 -3.99 23.90
C THR A 142 -7.48 -4.39 22.44
N VAL A 143 -6.89 -3.48 21.65
CA VAL A 143 -6.62 -3.66 20.23
C VAL A 143 -5.17 -4.11 20.03
N LEU A 144 -4.96 -5.17 19.28
CA LEU A 144 -3.64 -5.57 18.79
C LEU A 144 -3.43 -5.06 17.36
N THR A 145 -2.26 -4.49 17.08
CA THR A 145 -1.87 -4.07 15.72
C THR A 145 -0.37 -4.26 15.48
N ASN A 146 0.03 -4.25 14.22
CA ASN A 146 1.43 -4.35 13.79
C ASN A 146 1.79 -3.34 12.69
N GLY A 147 3.09 -3.10 12.55
CA GLY A 147 3.67 -2.35 11.45
C GLY A 147 3.37 -0.85 11.45
N GLY A 148 3.57 -0.19 10.32
CA GLY A 148 3.43 1.27 10.15
C GLY A 148 2.15 1.70 9.42
N SER A 149 1.03 0.98 9.59
CA SER A 149 -0.17 1.24 8.79
C SER A 149 -0.79 2.61 9.09
N ARG A 150 -0.70 3.51 8.10
CA ARG A 150 -1.27 4.88 8.16
C ARG A 150 -2.77 4.89 8.40
N VAL A 151 -3.52 3.96 7.80
CA VAL A 151 -4.98 3.89 7.94
C VAL A 151 -5.38 3.43 9.34
N VAL A 152 -4.66 2.43 9.88
CA VAL A 152 -4.88 1.98 11.26
C VAL A 152 -4.50 3.09 12.25
N GLY A 153 -3.39 3.77 12.02
CA GLY A 153 -2.99 4.93 12.82
C GLY A 153 -4.04 6.05 12.79
N ALA A 154 -4.61 6.36 11.62
CA ALA A 154 -5.70 7.34 11.49
C ALA A 154 -6.97 6.90 12.24
N LEU A 155 -7.36 5.64 12.13
CA LEU A 155 -8.50 5.06 12.82
C LEU A 155 -8.35 5.14 14.35
N LEU A 156 -7.22 4.69 14.89
CA LEU A 156 -6.97 4.73 16.35
C LEU A 156 -6.88 6.18 16.86
N LYS A 157 -6.30 7.09 16.08
CA LYS A 157 -6.25 8.52 16.39
C LYS A 157 -7.64 9.17 16.37
N LYS A 158 -8.54 8.71 15.49
CA LYS A 158 -9.93 9.17 15.39
C LYS A 158 -10.73 8.69 16.61
N VAL A 159 -10.62 7.42 16.97
CA VAL A 159 -11.27 6.86 18.19
C VAL A 159 -10.83 7.63 19.44
N ALA A 160 -9.53 7.92 19.56
CA ALA A 160 -9.01 8.72 20.66
C ALA A 160 -9.58 10.15 20.70
N ALA A 161 -9.80 10.78 19.55
CA ALA A 161 -10.35 12.14 19.46
C ALA A 161 -11.88 12.17 19.70
N GLU A 162 -12.64 11.23 19.15
CA GLU A 162 -14.11 11.16 19.31
C GLU A 162 -14.53 10.91 20.76
N GLY A 163 -13.69 10.21 21.54
CA GLY A 163 -13.87 10.09 22.98
C GLY A 163 -13.91 11.46 23.70
N HIS A 164 -13.31 12.51 23.15
CA HIS A 164 -13.29 13.84 23.76
C HIS A 164 -14.42 14.77 23.31
N GLU A 165 -15.05 14.54 22.14
CA GLU A 165 -15.97 15.51 21.54
C GLU A 165 -17.47 15.12 21.56
N PHE A 166 -17.82 13.83 21.52
CA PHE A 166 -19.22 13.42 21.24
C PHE A 166 -19.88 12.50 22.28
N SER A 167 -19.13 11.93 23.21
CA SER A 167 -19.66 11.01 24.22
C SER A 167 -19.44 11.57 25.62
N SER A 168 -20.45 11.51 26.49
CA SER A 168 -20.38 11.92 27.90
C SER A 168 -19.30 11.16 28.71
N SER A 169 -18.74 10.08 28.14
CA SER A 169 -17.54 9.39 28.61
C SER A 169 -16.61 9.07 27.42
N PRO A 170 -15.31 9.38 27.50
CA PRO A 170 -14.35 8.98 26.48
C PRO A 170 -14.26 7.47 26.35
N VAL A 171 -14.19 6.96 25.12
CA VAL A 171 -13.91 5.54 24.85
C VAL A 171 -12.51 5.23 25.35
N ARG A 172 -12.41 4.45 26.43
CA ARG A 172 -11.13 4.03 27.00
C ARG A 172 -10.74 2.72 26.36
N PHE A 173 -9.77 2.74 25.48
CA PHE A 173 -9.21 1.52 24.88
C PHE A 173 -7.71 1.49 25.11
N ARG A 174 -7.13 0.30 25.00
CA ARG A 174 -5.69 0.08 25.10
C ARG A 174 -5.18 -0.51 23.80
N VAL A 175 -3.93 -0.21 23.46
CA VAL A 175 -3.32 -0.74 22.24
C VAL A 175 -2.08 -1.55 22.61
N ILE A 176 -2.01 -2.77 22.08
CA ILE A 176 -0.80 -3.57 22.04
C ILE A 176 -0.25 -3.44 20.62
N TYR A 177 0.95 -2.88 20.52
CA TYR A 177 1.59 -2.53 19.27
C TYR A 177 2.82 -3.42 19.06
N VAL A 178 2.79 -4.22 17.99
CA VAL A 178 3.92 -5.06 17.61
C VAL A 178 4.90 -4.21 16.81
N LEU A 179 6.12 -4.07 17.31
CA LEU A 179 7.21 -3.40 16.62
C LEU A 179 8.24 -4.46 16.19
N HIS A 180 8.72 -4.32 14.96
CA HIS A 180 9.82 -5.15 14.47
C HIS A 180 11.12 -4.61 15.07
N ASP A 181 11.79 -5.42 15.90
CA ASP A 181 13.11 -5.09 16.43
C ASP A 181 14.14 -5.75 15.52
N GLY A 182 14.82 -4.93 14.69
CA GLY A 182 15.90 -5.40 13.84
C GLY A 182 17.08 -5.84 14.69
N HIS A 183 17.13 -7.12 15.06
CA HIS A 183 18.32 -7.73 15.65
C HIS A 183 19.36 -7.97 14.56
N ASP A 184 19.95 -6.89 14.02
CA ASP A 184 21.26 -6.99 13.37
C ASP A 184 22.33 -6.75 14.44
N ASN A 185 23.07 -7.81 14.74
CA ASN A 185 24.25 -7.81 15.60
C ASN A 185 25.34 -6.93 14.96
N GLY A 186 25.27 -5.62 15.16
CA GLY A 186 26.35 -4.68 14.85
C GLY A 186 25.92 -3.43 14.08
N ASN A 187 25.79 -2.32 14.81
CA ASN A 187 25.97 -0.94 14.35
C ASN A 187 24.95 -0.24 13.42
N SER A 188 23.80 -0.78 13.08
CA SER A 188 22.75 0.00 12.38
C SER A 188 21.62 0.42 13.32
N GLN A 189 21.79 1.58 13.98
CA GLN A 189 20.70 2.32 14.66
C GLN A 189 19.51 2.65 13.71
N THR A 190 19.67 2.38 12.40
CA THR A 190 18.79 2.69 11.27
C THR A 190 17.70 1.65 11.00
N ASP A 191 17.74 0.46 11.62
CA ASP A 191 16.79 -0.65 11.33
C ASP A 191 15.55 -0.70 12.25
N ARG A 192 15.34 0.32 13.10
CA ARG A 192 14.11 0.40 13.91
C ARG A 192 12.89 0.78 13.07
N ASP A 193 11.74 0.18 13.38
CA ASP A 193 10.43 0.50 12.78
C ASP A 193 9.97 1.92 13.17
N THR A 194 10.54 2.91 12.50
CA THR A 194 10.29 4.34 12.71
C THR A 194 8.81 4.68 12.53
N GLU A 195 8.18 4.16 11.47
CA GLU A 195 6.77 4.41 11.16
C GLU A 195 5.84 3.93 12.27
N GLY A 196 6.07 2.71 12.77
CA GLY A 196 5.30 2.16 13.89
C GLY A 196 5.50 2.99 15.16
N MET A 197 6.74 3.38 15.46
CA MET A 197 7.04 4.17 16.64
C MET A 197 6.42 5.58 16.60
N ASP A 198 6.36 6.23 15.44
CA ASP A 198 5.71 7.53 15.27
C ASP A 198 4.21 7.46 15.57
N ILE A 199 3.54 6.38 15.15
CA ILE A 199 2.13 6.13 15.48
C ILE A 199 1.98 5.91 16.99
N VAL A 200 2.84 5.09 17.60
CA VAL A 200 2.84 4.84 19.04
C VAL A 200 2.99 6.14 19.84
N LEU A 201 3.96 6.99 19.49
CA LEU A 201 4.19 8.28 20.13
C LEU A 201 2.98 9.20 19.96
N SER A 202 2.40 9.25 18.77
CA SER A 202 1.21 10.05 18.49
C SER A 202 0.00 9.59 19.31
N LEU A 203 -0.22 8.28 19.47
CA LEU A 203 -1.29 7.74 20.30
C LEU A 203 -1.07 8.02 21.79
N ARG A 204 0.16 7.85 22.29
CA ARG A 204 0.53 8.18 23.67
C ARG A 204 0.34 9.67 23.97
N SER A 205 0.70 10.56 23.04
CA SER A 205 0.48 12.01 23.19
C SER A 205 -1.00 12.39 23.30
N LYS A 206 -1.89 11.54 22.78
CA LYS A 206 -3.35 11.67 22.88
C LYS A 206 -3.95 10.95 24.09
N GLY A 207 -3.12 10.48 25.03
CA GLY A 207 -3.58 9.82 26.25
C GLY A 207 -4.01 8.36 26.09
N VAL A 208 -3.76 7.73 24.94
CA VAL A 208 -4.06 6.30 24.74
C VAL A 208 -2.95 5.45 25.38
N PRO A 209 -3.27 4.49 26.26
CA PRO A 209 -2.28 3.55 26.78
C PRO A 209 -1.82 2.59 25.69
N VAL A 210 -0.54 2.68 25.32
CA VAL A 210 0.07 1.83 24.27
C VAL A 210 1.24 1.03 24.84
N ALA A 211 1.12 -0.30 24.83
CA ALA A 211 2.19 -1.24 25.13
C ALA A 211 2.88 -1.66 23.82
N THR A 212 4.20 -1.56 23.76
CA THR A 212 5.00 -2.03 22.61
C THR A 212 5.58 -3.39 22.92
N ILE A 213 5.41 -4.36 22.02
CA ILE A 213 5.89 -5.73 22.18
C ILE A 213 6.69 -6.20 20.97
N PRO A 214 7.65 -7.12 21.14
CA PRO A 214 8.29 -7.79 20.01
C PRO A 214 7.33 -8.81 19.37
N GLU A 215 7.63 -9.23 18.14
CA GLU A 215 6.86 -10.22 17.39
C GLU A 215 6.71 -11.57 18.14
N SER A 216 7.75 -11.97 18.87
CA SER A 216 7.73 -13.20 19.68
C SER A 216 6.72 -13.17 20.84
N ALA A 217 6.31 -11.99 21.29
CA ALA A 217 5.37 -11.82 22.40
C ALA A 217 3.90 -11.71 21.96
N VAL A 218 3.61 -11.82 20.65
CA VAL A 218 2.24 -11.76 20.12
C VAL A 218 1.38 -12.83 20.77
N ALA A 219 1.80 -14.10 20.76
CA ALA A 219 1.03 -15.19 21.37
C ALA A 219 0.76 -14.98 22.87
N TYR A 220 1.76 -14.47 23.62
CA TYR A 220 1.61 -14.16 25.04
C TYR A 220 0.54 -13.08 25.28
N SER A 221 0.51 -12.06 24.43
CA SER A 221 -0.44 -10.95 24.57
C SER A 221 -1.89 -11.31 24.23
N MET A 222 -2.16 -12.44 23.54
CA MET A 222 -3.51 -12.74 23.02
C MET A 222 -4.56 -12.93 24.10
N GLY A 223 -4.16 -13.32 25.31
CA GLY A 223 -5.07 -13.41 26.45
C GLY A 223 -5.64 -12.05 26.90
N MET A 224 -4.95 -10.94 26.59
CA MET A 224 -5.37 -9.58 26.92
C MET A 224 -6.08 -8.86 25.76
N VAL A 225 -6.01 -9.42 24.55
CA VAL A 225 -6.51 -8.79 23.32
C VAL A 225 -7.97 -9.13 23.10
N ASP A 226 -8.76 -8.13 22.69
CA ASP A 226 -10.17 -8.31 22.34
C ASP A 226 -10.37 -8.39 20.83
N MET A 227 -9.54 -7.68 20.06
CA MET A 227 -9.57 -7.70 18.60
C MET A 227 -8.21 -7.38 17.99
N VAL A 228 -7.98 -7.91 16.79
CA VAL A 228 -6.80 -7.59 15.99
C VAL A 228 -7.22 -6.66 14.86
N ILE A 229 -6.48 -5.56 14.66
CA ILE A 229 -6.70 -4.60 13.58
C ILE A 229 -5.36 -4.42 12.85
N VAL A 230 -5.32 -4.78 11.56
CA VAL A 230 -4.13 -4.65 10.72
C VAL A 230 -4.40 -3.84 9.47
N GLY A 231 -3.35 -3.29 8.88
CA GLY A 231 -3.39 -2.74 7.52
C GLY A 231 -3.16 -3.81 6.46
N ALA A 232 -3.35 -3.42 5.20
CA ALA A 232 -2.93 -4.20 4.05
C ALA A 232 -2.17 -3.32 3.04
N GLU A 233 -1.22 -3.94 2.35
CA GLU A 233 -0.56 -3.37 1.16
C GLU A 233 -1.34 -3.67 -0.11
N GLY A 234 -1.93 -4.87 -0.17
CA GLY A 234 -2.82 -5.29 -1.25
C GLY A 234 -3.91 -6.24 -0.73
N VAL A 235 -5.08 -6.19 -1.34
CA VAL A 235 -6.16 -7.17 -1.13
C VAL A 235 -6.32 -7.98 -2.40
N VAL A 236 -6.25 -9.30 -2.30
CA VAL A 236 -6.28 -10.21 -3.45
C VAL A 236 -7.71 -10.66 -3.78
N GLU A 237 -7.90 -11.30 -4.93
CA GLU A 237 -9.23 -11.65 -5.47
C GLU A 237 -10.09 -12.53 -4.56
N ASN A 238 -9.47 -13.42 -3.78
CA ASN A 238 -10.18 -14.28 -2.83
C ASN A 238 -10.52 -13.59 -1.50
N GLY A 239 -10.24 -12.29 -1.38
CA GLY A 239 -10.44 -11.50 -0.16
C GLY A 239 -9.36 -11.69 0.91
N GLY A 240 -8.31 -12.46 0.62
CA GLY A 240 -7.09 -12.47 1.43
C GLY A 240 -6.32 -11.15 1.29
N ILE A 241 -5.34 -10.94 2.17
CA ILE A 241 -4.52 -9.73 2.16
C ILE A 241 -3.05 -10.06 2.02
N ILE A 242 -2.31 -9.13 1.46
CA ILE A 242 -0.86 -9.09 1.48
C ILE A 242 -0.47 -7.90 2.35
N SER A 243 0.32 -8.16 3.38
CA SER A 243 0.73 -7.16 4.37
C SER A 243 2.11 -7.48 4.90
N ARG A 244 2.64 -6.61 5.76
CA ARG A 244 3.95 -6.77 6.39
C ARG A 244 4.07 -8.15 7.03
N LEU A 245 5.24 -8.77 6.89
CA LEU A 245 5.57 -10.08 7.44
C LEU A 245 5.19 -10.16 8.93
N GLY A 246 4.57 -11.26 9.34
CA GLY A 246 4.04 -11.49 10.68
C GLY A 246 2.52 -11.30 10.78
N THR A 247 1.89 -10.66 9.79
CA THR A 247 0.43 -10.48 9.75
C THR A 247 -0.29 -11.82 9.66
N TYR A 248 0.23 -12.77 8.87
CA TYR A 248 -0.31 -14.13 8.79
C TYR A 248 -0.22 -14.86 10.15
N GLN A 249 0.88 -14.68 10.89
CA GLN A 249 1.06 -15.28 12.22
C GLN A 249 0.02 -14.74 13.20
N MET A 250 -0.22 -13.43 13.19
CA MET A 250 -1.26 -12.80 14.01
C MET A 250 -2.66 -13.33 13.65
N GLY A 251 -2.94 -13.53 12.36
CA GLY A 251 -4.20 -14.11 11.89
C GLY A 251 -4.44 -15.53 12.41
N LEU A 252 -3.41 -16.39 12.36
CA LEU A 252 -3.48 -17.75 12.89
C LEU A 252 -3.72 -17.77 14.41
N LEU A 253 -3.00 -16.92 15.15
CA LEU A 253 -3.15 -16.81 16.60
C LEU A 253 -4.53 -16.26 16.98
N ALA A 254 -5.01 -15.21 16.30
CA ALA A 254 -6.33 -14.65 16.54
C ALA A 254 -7.42 -15.71 16.31
N LYS A 255 -7.30 -16.50 15.23
CA LYS A 255 -8.25 -17.57 14.92
C LYS A 255 -8.24 -18.67 15.99
N SER A 256 -7.07 -19.07 16.50
CA SER A 256 -6.96 -20.16 17.48
C SER A 256 -7.57 -19.80 18.83
N VAL A 257 -7.52 -18.52 19.24
CA VAL A 257 -8.14 -18.02 20.47
C VAL A 257 -9.54 -17.41 20.25
N GLY A 258 -10.09 -17.50 19.04
CA GLY A 258 -11.44 -17.02 18.71
C GLY A 258 -11.60 -15.50 18.74
N LYS A 259 -10.53 -14.73 18.49
CA LYS A 259 -10.55 -13.27 18.44
C LYS A 259 -10.79 -12.77 17.01
N PRO A 260 -11.62 -11.73 16.82
CA PRO A 260 -11.86 -11.17 15.50
C PRO A 260 -10.60 -10.51 14.94
N PHE A 261 -10.38 -10.71 13.65
CA PHE A 261 -9.26 -10.17 12.88
C PHE A 261 -9.80 -9.25 11.79
N TYR A 262 -9.68 -7.94 12.01
CA TYR A 262 -10.14 -6.90 11.11
C TYR A 262 -8.99 -6.36 10.28
N VAL A 263 -9.27 -6.12 9.00
CA VAL A 263 -8.34 -5.50 8.08
C VAL A 263 -8.87 -4.14 7.69
N VAL A 264 -8.05 -3.11 7.81
CA VAL A 264 -8.42 -1.74 7.47
C VAL A 264 -7.60 -1.32 6.26
N THR A 265 -8.28 -1.04 5.15
CA THR A 265 -7.62 -0.82 3.86
C THR A 265 -8.47 0.02 2.94
N GLU A 266 -7.81 0.76 2.06
CA GLU A 266 -8.45 1.53 1.00
C GLU A 266 -8.81 0.64 -0.20
N SER A 267 -9.92 0.93 -0.88
CA SER A 267 -10.37 0.15 -2.06
C SER A 267 -9.39 0.18 -3.23
N HIS A 268 -8.60 1.24 -3.37
CA HIS A 268 -7.58 1.38 -4.41
C HIS A 268 -6.35 0.47 -4.23
N LYS A 269 -6.34 -0.37 -3.18
CA LYS A 269 -5.35 -1.44 -2.96
C LYS A 269 -5.85 -2.82 -3.38
N PHE A 270 -7.02 -2.93 -3.99
CA PHE A 270 -7.51 -4.21 -4.47
C PHE A 270 -6.75 -4.62 -5.74
N VAL A 271 -6.12 -5.78 -5.72
CA VAL A 271 -5.25 -6.29 -6.78
C VAL A 271 -5.86 -7.53 -7.42
N ARG A 272 -5.75 -7.60 -8.74
CA ARG A 272 -6.13 -8.76 -9.53
C ARG A 272 -5.05 -9.87 -9.46
N LEU A 273 -4.90 -10.45 -8.27
CA LEU A 273 -3.96 -11.51 -7.97
C LEU A 273 -4.69 -12.60 -7.19
N TYR A 274 -4.34 -13.87 -7.41
CA TYR A 274 -4.91 -15.02 -6.71
C TYR A 274 -3.78 -15.94 -6.22
N PRO A 275 -3.14 -15.62 -5.09
CA PRO A 275 -2.06 -16.45 -4.58
C PRO A 275 -2.64 -17.74 -3.98
N LEU A 276 -2.04 -18.88 -4.32
CA LEU A 276 -2.40 -20.18 -3.76
C LEU A 276 -1.74 -20.44 -2.39
N GLY A 277 -0.71 -19.67 -2.04
CA GLY A 277 0.00 -19.78 -0.77
C GLY A 277 1.06 -18.70 -0.59
N GLN A 278 1.88 -18.82 0.46
CA GLN A 278 2.88 -17.81 0.83
C GLN A 278 3.97 -17.58 -0.23
N TYR A 279 4.25 -18.60 -1.04
CA TYR A 279 5.33 -18.57 -2.03
C TYR A 279 4.84 -18.21 -3.44
N ASP A 280 3.53 -17.96 -3.61
CA ASP A 280 2.90 -17.64 -4.89
C ASP A 280 2.64 -16.13 -5.03
N LEU A 281 3.57 -15.32 -4.52
CA LEU A 281 3.53 -13.87 -4.61
C LEU A 281 4.47 -13.41 -5.74
N PRO A 282 4.09 -12.38 -6.52
CA PRO A 282 4.90 -11.88 -7.64
C PRO A 282 6.06 -10.98 -7.16
N ILE A 283 6.79 -11.42 -6.14
CA ILE A 283 7.91 -10.73 -5.49
C ILE A 283 9.04 -11.71 -5.17
N SER A 284 10.27 -11.22 -5.20
CA SER A 284 11.43 -11.97 -4.73
C SER A 284 11.80 -11.51 -3.32
N GLN A 285 11.58 -12.37 -2.34
CA GLN A 285 11.94 -12.12 -0.94
C GLN A 285 12.85 -13.22 -0.40
N HIS A 286 14.03 -12.83 0.10
CA HIS A 286 15.00 -13.75 0.74
C HIS A 286 14.83 -13.72 2.26
N ILE A 287 13.75 -14.35 2.73
CA ILE A 287 13.45 -14.45 4.17
C ILE A 287 14.26 -15.58 4.83
N MET A 288 14.46 -16.68 4.10
CA MET A 288 15.15 -17.87 4.60
C MET A 288 16.39 -18.15 3.75
N ASP A 289 17.56 -17.98 4.36
CA ASP A 289 18.85 -18.33 3.76
C ASP A 289 19.42 -19.55 4.47
N PHE A 290 19.38 -20.71 3.82
CA PHE A 290 20.04 -21.92 4.33
C PHE A 290 21.55 -21.83 4.03
N LYS A 291 22.39 -21.76 5.07
CA LYS A 291 23.85 -21.69 4.96
C LYS A 291 24.48 -22.84 5.73
N THR A 292 25.59 -23.37 5.21
CA THR A 292 26.44 -24.35 5.92
C THR A 292 27.79 -23.73 6.27
N SER A 293 28.54 -24.32 7.20
CA SER A 293 29.89 -23.83 7.56
C SER A 293 30.85 -23.80 6.37
N ASP A 294 30.66 -24.68 5.38
CA ASP A 294 31.51 -24.79 4.19
C ASP A 294 31.22 -23.70 3.13
N ASP A 295 30.07 -23.03 3.18
CA ASP A 295 29.73 -21.90 2.30
C ASP A 295 30.59 -20.66 2.56
N SER A 296 31.30 -20.62 3.69
CA SER A 296 32.23 -19.53 4.03
C SER A 296 33.62 -19.69 3.39
N ILE A 297 33.97 -20.88 2.89
CA ILE A 297 35.34 -21.21 2.44
C ILE A 297 35.42 -21.50 0.94
N LYS A 298 34.31 -21.77 0.27
CA LYS A 298 34.28 -21.93 -1.19
C LYS A 298 33.17 -21.10 -1.79
N LYS A 299 33.54 -19.91 -2.28
CA LYS A 299 33.18 -19.32 -3.59
C LYS A 299 33.40 -17.79 -3.54
N GLU A 300 34.64 -17.37 -3.76
CA GLU A 300 34.89 -16.32 -4.75
C GLU A 300 34.54 -16.90 -6.13
N VAL A 301 33.26 -17.18 -6.35
CA VAL A 301 32.74 -17.24 -7.71
C VAL A 301 32.56 -15.78 -8.08
N PRO A 302 33.10 -15.32 -9.22
CA PRO A 302 32.83 -13.96 -9.67
C PRO A 302 31.33 -13.81 -9.59
N LYS A 303 30.88 -12.83 -8.81
CA LYS A 303 29.48 -12.41 -8.79
C LYS A 303 29.15 -12.16 -10.26
N GLU A 304 28.57 -13.16 -10.93
CA GLU A 304 27.77 -12.90 -12.11
C GLU A 304 26.89 -11.75 -11.69
N GLU A 305 27.02 -10.68 -12.46
CA GLU A 305 26.30 -9.42 -12.31
C GLU A 305 24.81 -9.69 -12.51
N THR A 306 24.23 -10.44 -11.58
CA THR A 306 22.85 -10.26 -11.18
C THR A 306 22.81 -8.83 -10.66
N PRO A 307 22.00 -7.96 -11.27
CA PRO A 307 22.04 -6.54 -10.96
C PRO A 307 21.81 -6.36 -9.47
N LYS A 308 22.41 -5.33 -8.88
CA LYS A 308 22.18 -4.87 -7.49
C LYS A 308 20.73 -4.40 -7.25
N SER A 309 19.73 -5.12 -7.74
CA SER A 309 18.31 -4.78 -7.67
C SER A 309 17.46 -6.05 -7.61
N GLY A 310 16.68 -6.24 -6.55
CA GLY A 310 15.51 -7.13 -6.64
C GLY A 310 15.12 -7.89 -5.38
N ALA A 311 16.02 -8.04 -4.41
CA ALA A 311 15.66 -8.64 -3.13
C ALA A 311 15.01 -7.57 -2.24
N LEU A 312 13.77 -7.83 -1.82
CA LEU A 312 13.10 -6.99 -0.82
C LEU A 312 13.96 -6.87 0.45
N PRO A 313 14.27 -5.66 0.93
CA PRO A 313 14.83 -5.47 2.26
C PRO A 313 13.98 -6.23 3.28
N LYS A 314 14.60 -6.86 4.28
CA LYS A 314 13.86 -7.67 5.29
C LYS A 314 12.71 -6.90 5.94
N ARG A 315 12.84 -5.58 6.09
CA ARG A 315 11.81 -4.67 6.62
C ARG A 315 10.56 -4.53 5.72
N GLU A 316 10.73 -4.72 4.42
CA GLU A 316 9.67 -4.65 3.42
C GLU A 316 9.13 -6.04 3.05
N ALA A 317 9.56 -7.08 3.74
CA ALA A 317 9.05 -8.43 3.54
C ALA A 317 7.55 -8.48 3.87
N VAL A 318 6.81 -9.26 3.08
CA VAL A 318 5.36 -9.42 3.21
C VAL A 318 4.98 -10.87 3.34
N ASP A 319 3.79 -11.09 3.91
CA ASP A 319 3.11 -12.38 3.89
C ASP A 319 1.69 -12.26 3.34
N PHE A 320 1.17 -13.40 2.92
CA PHE A 320 -0.19 -13.57 2.47
C PHE A 320 -1.07 -14.08 3.62
N THR A 321 -2.08 -13.32 4.04
CA THR A 321 -3.06 -13.80 5.01
C THR A 321 -4.32 -14.28 4.28
N PRO A 322 -4.65 -15.58 4.34
CA PRO A 322 -5.79 -16.14 3.63
C PRO A 322 -7.13 -15.67 4.20
N PRO A 323 -8.19 -15.65 3.38
CA PRO A 323 -9.47 -15.03 3.73
C PRO A 323 -10.18 -15.67 4.93
N HIS A 324 -9.97 -16.95 5.21
CA HIS A 324 -10.66 -17.66 6.31
C HIS A 324 -10.20 -17.22 7.72
N LEU A 325 -9.07 -16.50 7.81
CA LEU A 325 -8.59 -15.88 9.05
C LEU A 325 -9.19 -14.48 9.25
N ILE A 326 -9.61 -13.82 8.17
CA ILE A 326 -10.11 -12.46 8.18
C ILE A 326 -11.60 -12.48 8.55
N THR A 327 -11.95 -11.68 9.56
CA THR A 327 -13.34 -11.50 9.99
C THR A 327 -14.08 -10.54 9.07
N ALA A 328 -13.48 -9.38 8.79
CA ALA A 328 -14.01 -8.41 7.85
C ALA A 328 -12.94 -7.42 7.39
N LEU A 329 -13.16 -6.82 6.22
CA LEU A 329 -12.37 -5.73 5.67
C LEU A 329 -13.16 -4.42 5.81
N ILE A 330 -12.54 -3.39 6.37
CA ILE A 330 -13.12 -2.07 6.57
C ILE A 330 -12.52 -1.14 5.52
N THR A 331 -13.39 -0.65 4.64
CA THR A 331 -13.04 0.24 3.52
C THR A 331 -13.88 1.51 3.57
N GLU A 332 -13.57 2.49 2.71
CA GLU A 332 -14.35 3.72 2.58
C GLU A 332 -15.76 3.48 2.02
N GLY A 333 -15.99 2.32 1.37
CA GLY A 333 -17.29 1.85 0.90
C GLY A 333 -18.09 1.10 1.96
N GLY A 334 -17.52 0.86 3.14
CA GLY A 334 -18.12 0.13 4.24
C GLY A 334 -17.39 -1.18 4.59
N VAL A 335 -18.10 -2.05 5.31
CA VAL A 335 -17.59 -3.38 5.70
C VAL A 335 -17.79 -4.36 4.55
N LEU A 336 -16.72 -5.04 4.17
CA LEU A 336 -16.75 -6.13 3.21
C LEU A 336 -16.38 -7.44 3.91
N THR A 337 -17.12 -8.50 3.60
CA THR A 337 -16.65 -9.86 3.86
C THR A 337 -15.60 -10.24 2.81
N PRO A 338 -14.70 -11.19 3.09
CA PRO A 338 -13.72 -11.63 2.09
C PRO A 338 -14.35 -12.02 0.75
N SER A 339 -15.53 -12.65 0.76
CA SER A 339 -16.26 -13.00 -0.47
C SER A 339 -16.76 -11.78 -1.25
N ALA A 340 -17.18 -10.70 -0.56
CA ALA A 340 -17.66 -9.48 -1.20
C ALA A 340 -16.53 -8.71 -1.93
N VAL A 341 -15.26 -8.90 -1.55
CA VAL A 341 -14.11 -8.32 -2.27
C VAL A 341 -14.08 -8.78 -3.72
N SER A 342 -14.37 -10.05 -3.95
CA SER A 342 -14.41 -10.62 -5.31
C SER A 342 -15.48 -9.94 -6.16
N GLU A 343 -16.66 -9.67 -5.58
CA GLU A 343 -17.75 -8.95 -6.27
C GLU A 343 -17.36 -7.51 -6.62
N GLU A 344 -16.70 -6.80 -5.71
CA GLU A 344 -16.22 -5.43 -5.96
C GLU A 344 -15.16 -5.40 -7.05
N LEU A 345 -14.23 -6.36 -7.06
CA LEU A 345 -13.27 -6.50 -8.15
C LEU A 345 -13.97 -6.77 -9.49
N ILE A 346 -14.95 -7.69 -9.53
CA ILE A 346 -15.71 -7.97 -10.76
C ILE A 346 -16.36 -6.68 -11.30
N LYS A 347 -16.98 -5.85 -10.45
CA LYS A 347 -17.61 -4.58 -10.86
C LYS A 347 -16.61 -3.56 -11.44
N ILE A 348 -15.35 -3.59 -11.00
CA ILE A 348 -14.30 -2.71 -11.52
C ILE A 348 -13.81 -3.22 -12.90
N TRP A 349 -13.71 -4.55 -13.04
CA TRP A 349 -13.08 -5.20 -14.18
C TRP A 349 -14.03 -5.55 -15.34
N PHE A 350 -15.33 -5.59 -15.10
CA PHE A 350 -16.36 -5.92 -16.09
C PHE A 350 -17.47 -4.87 -16.09
#